data_AF-A0A2A9M9L3-F1
#
_entry.id   AF-A0A2A9M9L3-F1
#
_cell.length_a   1.000
_cell.length_b   1.000
_cell.length_c   1.000
_cell.angle_alpha   90.00
_cell.angle_beta   90.00
_cell.angle_gamma   90.00
#
_symmetry.space_group_name_H-M   'P 1'
#
loop_
_entity.id
_entity.type
_entity.pdbx_description
1 polymer ?
#
loop_
_entity_poly.entity_id
_entity_poly.type
_entity_poly.pdbx_seq_one_letter_code
_entity_poly.pdbx_strand_id
1 'polypeptide(L)'
;MRQKRKFESLLPPVTDENSLQQRASLMKEQEFREWADRENYIKQLHSRLSQEELSQALKTDRKRIKTLRRMWQQRIAVESLISPKRWKAITCSANRESDAFAPRSNKGYIPSDPYASLGIEVPALQALEDTATRLRQKAAREQAERDRGSTPGLEVASAIFLSGGSQSRTGAEASVSLKKYHMRNIRERPETPRVEEVLPDDEAVQVAGVLLQRVLRGQTRQQRMFAGKHMRLDLISFLRAAEQLHDIPAEDQRSYAIREITDEAVDVLVASIQGQAISETLDELAKELRKVEEERRIAVMVNLAERDRRLREAQESGTRQAEELLRAREDETFRRVMSLHHQTVDSYVEGILTASVEKAAKQQAVIEAKLRIEQLSHVVDELEERYSNPNTVVRELVTSFLLPHVKKQQLQRQLRVEEEKYSIAARYAVGESFQPLGTEFGPLFQ
;
A
#
# COMPACT_ATOMS: atom_id res chain seq x y z
N MET A 1 -19.78 28.91 32.75
CA MET A 1 -21.24 29.08 32.55
C MET A 1 -21.95 29.78 33.71
N ARG A 2 -21.83 29.33 34.98
CA ARG A 2 -22.51 29.97 36.12
C ARG A 2 -22.06 31.43 36.38
N GLN A 3 -20.77 31.72 36.19
CA GLN A 3 -20.22 33.08 36.31
C GLN A 3 -20.70 34.03 35.20
N LYS A 4 -20.83 33.54 33.96
CA LYS A 4 -21.40 34.31 32.83
C LYS A 4 -22.81 34.79 33.12
N ARG A 5 -23.69 33.88 33.54
CA ARG A 5 -25.08 34.20 33.89
C ARG A 5 -25.18 35.20 35.05
N LYS A 6 -24.29 35.07 36.04
CA LYS A 6 -24.19 36.05 37.14
C LYS A 6 -23.75 37.43 36.63
N PHE A 7 -22.77 37.48 35.74
CA PHE A 7 -22.33 38.74 35.13
C PHE A 7 -23.43 39.38 34.29
N GLU A 8 -24.12 38.62 33.44
CA GLU A 8 -25.25 39.08 32.63
C GLU A 8 -26.38 39.67 33.49
N SER A 9 -26.63 39.10 34.68
CA SER A 9 -27.60 39.62 35.64
C SER A 9 -27.15 40.90 36.38
N LEU A 10 -25.86 41.19 36.41
CA LEU A 10 -25.27 42.39 37.03
C LEU A 10 -25.10 43.55 36.05
N LEU A 11 -25.40 43.35 34.76
CA LEU A 11 -25.27 44.39 33.75
C LEU A 11 -26.34 45.48 33.94
N PRO A 12 -26.01 46.75 33.66
CA PRO A 12 -26.97 47.85 33.70
C PRO A 12 -28.20 47.59 32.80
N PRO A 13 -29.40 48.04 33.21
CA PRO A 13 -30.61 47.95 32.38
C PRO A 13 -30.49 48.86 31.14
N VAL A 14 -31.27 48.56 30.10
CA VAL A 14 -31.25 49.25 28.80
C VAL A 14 -32.29 50.37 28.79
N THR A 15 -32.08 51.42 29.58
CA THR A 15 -33.03 52.54 29.68
C THR A 15 -32.54 53.79 28.96
N ASP A 16 -31.24 54.09 29.05
CA ASP A 16 -30.62 55.31 28.51
C ASP A 16 -29.42 54.99 27.61
N GLU A 17 -29.08 55.86 26.65
CA GLU A 17 -27.92 55.71 25.76
C GLU A 17 -26.60 55.52 26.53
N ASN A 18 -26.42 56.23 27.65
CA ASN A 18 -25.24 56.10 28.50
C ASN A 18 -25.15 54.71 29.16
N SER A 19 -26.29 54.16 29.62
CA SER A 19 -26.36 52.82 30.23
C SER A 19 -26.05 51.71 29.20
N LEU A 20 -26.48 51.91 27.95
CA LEU A 20 -26.15 51.04 26.82
C LEU A 20 -24.66 51.03 26.51
N GLN A 21 -24.03 52.21 26.45
CA GLN A 21 -22.59 52.33 26.21
C GLN A 21 -21.77 51.65 27.30
N GLN A 22 -22.16 51.83 28.57
CA GLN A 22 -21.51 51.18 29.72
C GLN A 22 -21.70 49.66 29.72
N ARG A 23 -22.88 49.17 29.36
CA ARG A 23 -23.12 47.73 29.20
C ARG A 23 -22.26 47.14 28.09
N ALA A 24 -22.15 47.84 26.96
CA ALA A 24 -21.32 47.41 25.85
C ALA A 24 -19.83 47.39 26.19
N SER A 25 -19.33 48.37 26.94
CA SER A 25 -17.93 48.37 27.40
C SER A 25 -17.64 47.21 28.35
N LEU A 26 -18.52 46.96 29.33
CA LEU A 26 -18.37 45.86 30.28
C LEU A 26 -18.43 44.47 29.61
N MET A 27 -19.31 44.30 28.60
CA MET A 27 -19.35 43.07 27.80
C MET A 27 -18.07 42.87 27.01
N LYS A 28 -17.55 43.92 26.35
CA LYS A 28 -16.28 43.85 25.61
C LYS A 28 -15.10 43.50 26.51
N GLU A 29 -15.02 44.10 27.69
CA GLU A 29 -13.98 43.79 28.67
C GLU A 29 -14.07 42.34 29.18
N GLN A 30 -15.28 41.85 29.43
CA GLN A 30 -15.49 40.47 29.84
C GLN A 30 -15.08 39.50 28.72
N GLU A 31 -15.48 39.77 27.48
CA GLU A 31 -15.05 38.99 26.31
C GLU A 31 -13.52 38.97 26.20
N PHE A 32 -12.87 40.12 26.33
CA PHE A 32 -11.41 40.22 26.28
C PHE A 32 -10.72 39.37 27.35
N ARG A 33 -11.23 39.36 28.59
CA ARG A 33 -10.73 38.49 29.67
C ARG A 33 -10.90 37.01 29.34
N GLU A 34 -12.05 36.62 28.79
CA GLU A 34 -12.28 35.23 28.38
C GLU A 34 -11.39 34.81 27.21
N TRP A 35 -11.14 35.73 26.28
CA TRP A 35 -10.17 35.53 25.20
C TRP A 35 -8.76 35.34 25.76
N ALA A 36 -8.34 36.18 26.72
CA ALA A 36 -7.04 36.05 27.37
C ALA A 36 -6.91 34.72 28.15
N ASP A 37 -7.94 34.29 28.88
CA ASP A 37 -7.95 33.01 29.59
C ASP A 37 -7.85 31.83 28.62
N ARG A 38 -8.57 31.88 27.49
CA ARG A 38 -8.46 30.87 26.43
C ARG A 38 -7.08 30.86 25.79
N GLU A 39 -6.51 32.02 25.53
CA GLU A 39 -5.17 32.13 24.95
C GLU A 39 -4.11 31.56 25.89
N ASN A 40 -4.21 31.87 27.19
CA ASN A 40 -3.34 31.30 28.23
C ASN A 40 -3.49 29.78 28.33
N TYR A 41 -4.72 29.27 28.25
CA TYR A 41 -4.97 27.83 28.23
C TYR A 41 -4.37 27.16 27.00
N ILE A 42 -4.50 27.77 25.82
CA ILE A 42 -3.88 27.28 24.57
C ILE A 42 -2.36 27.29 24.68
N LYS A 43 -1.76 28.37 25.22
CA LYS A 43 -0.32 28.46 25.49
C LYS A 43 0.16 27.35 26.42
N GLN A 44 -0.58 27.08 27.49
CA GLN A 44 -0.27 25.98 28.42
C GLN A 44 -0.35 24.62 27.72
N LEU A 45 -1.40 24.36 26.94
CA LEU A 45 -1.52 23.12 26.16
C LEU A 45 -0.35 22.96 25.19
N HIS A 46 0.01 24.02 24.45
CA HIS A 46 1.13 23.99 23.52
C HIS A 46 2.46 23.72 24.24
N SER A 47 2.71 24.38 25.38
CA SER A 47 3.91 24.15 26.19
C SER A 47 4.01 22.71 26.68
N ARG A 48 2.89 22.11 27.08
CA ARG A 48 2.83 20.73 27.55
C ARG A 48 3.09 19.75 26.41
N LEU A 49 2.46 19.94 25.25
CA LEU A 49 2.69 19.11 24.06
C LEU A 49 4.16 19.18 23.63
N SER A 50 4.74 20.38 23.58
CA SER A 50 6.16 20.58 23.27
C SER A 50 7.08 19.84 24.26
N GLN A 51 6.80 19.90 25.56
CA GLN A 51 7.56 19.14 26.57
C GLN A 51 7.42 17.63 26.41
N GLU A 52 6.22 17.14 26.08
CA GLU A 52 5.97 15.73 25.84
C GLU A 52 6.75 15.23 24.62
N GLU A 53 6.75 15.99 23.51
CA GLU A 53 7.55 15.72 22.31
C GLU A 53 9.06 15.67 22.62
N LEU A 54 9.59 16.67 23.33
CA LEU A 54 10.99 16.69 23.76
C LEU A 54 11.34 15.47 24.61
N SER A 55 10.45 15.07 25.52
CA SER A 55 10.66 13.89 26.37
C SER A 55 10.71 12.59 25.54
N GLN A 56 9.89 12.50 24.49
CA GLN A 56 9.88 11.36 23.58
C GLN A 56 11.16 11.32 22.74
N ALA A 57 11.61 12.47 22.22
CA ALA A 57 12.87 12.60 21.50
C ALA A 57 14.07 12.15 22.35
N LEU A 58 14.15 12.59 23.61
CA LEU A 58 15.20 12.14 24.54
C LEU A 58 15.13 10.63 24.80
N LYS A 59 13.93 10.04 24.89
CA LYS A 59 13.77 8.59 25.04
C LYS A 59 14.23 7.84 23.79
N THR A 60 13.93 8.35 22.59
CA THR A 60 14.40 7.75 21.34
C THR A 60 15.91 7.83 21.22
N ASP A 61 16.51 8.96 21.57
CA ASP A 61 17.97 9.13 21.50
C ASP A 61 18.70 8.26 22.51
N ARG A 62 18.17 8.13 23.74
CA ARG A 62 18.70 7.16 24.72
C ARG A 62 18.66 5.73 24.20
N LYS A 63 17.60 5.33 23.49
CA LYS A 63 17.51 3.99 22.87
C LYS A 63 18.54 3.85 21.75
N ARG A 64 18.66 4.84 20.87
CA ARG A 64 19.66 4.88 19.78
C ARG A 64 21.10 4.80 20.30
N ILE A 65 21.45 5.56 21.33
CA ILE A 65 22.79 5.51 21.93
C ILE A 65 23.07 4.13 22.53
N LYS A 66 22.09 3.50 23.18
CA LYS A 66 22.24 2.13 23.70
C LYS A 66 22.46 1.12 22.59
N THR A 67 21.72 1.20 21.48
CA THR A 67 21.91 0.29 20.34
C THR A 67 23.27 0.52 19.68
N LEU A 68 23.67 1.77 19.47
CA LEU A 68 24.99 2.11 18.92
C LEU A 68 26.13 1.59 19.81
N ARG A 69 26.03 1.73 21.14
CA ARG A 69 27.01 1.16 22.07
C ARG A 69 27.09 -0.36 21.97
N ARG A 70 25.96 -1.06 21.86
CA ARG A 70 25.92 -2.51 21.67
C ARG A 70 26.56 -2.92 20.33
N MET A 71 26.23 -2.23 19.24
CA MET A 71 26.81 -2.50 17.92
C MET A 71 28.32 -2.26 17.91
N TRP A 72 28.78 -1.18 18.55
CA TRP A 72 30.20 -0.88 18.71
C TRP A 72 30.92 -1.98 19.51
N GLN A 73 30.35 -2.42 20.65
CA GLN A 73 30.88 -3.54 21.43
C GLN A 73 30.95 -4.84 20.63
N GLN A 74 29.91 -5.16 19.84
CA GLN A 74 29.91 -6.32 18.95
C GLN A 74 30.99 -6.23 17.88
N ARG A 75 31.16 -5.06 17.27
CA ARG A 75 32.22 -4.81 16.29
C ARG A 75 33.60 -5.00 16.90
N ILE A 76 33.84 -4.45 18.10
CA ILE A 76 35.11 -4.65 18.83
C ILE A 76 35.35 -6.12 19.12
N ALA A 77 34.33 -6.85 19.60
CA ALA A 77 34.46 -8.27 19.89
C ALA A 77 34.91 -9.03 18.63
N VAL A 78 34.28 -8.80 17.48
CA VAL A 78 34.66 -9.41 16.19
C VAL A 78 36.07 -8.98 15.76
N GLU A 79 36.39 -7.69 15.82
CA GLU A 79 37.69 -7.17 15.37
C GLU A 79 38.85 -7.65 16.27
N SER A 80 38.57 -7.86 17.57
CA SER A 80 39.51 -8.44 18.53
C SER A 80 39.82 -9.91 18.26
N LEU A 81 38.85 -10.66 17.72
CA LEU A 81 39.05 -12.04 17.28
C LEU A 81 39.88 -12.09 15.98
N ILE A 82 39.64 -11.16 15.06
CA ILE A 82 40.37 -11.07 13.78
C ILE A 82 41.82 -10.60 13.98
N SER A 83 42.04 -9.64 14.88
CA SER A 83 43.36 -8.99 15.07
C SER A 83 43.76 -8.87 16.55
N PRO A 84 44.02 -10.00 17.24
CA PRO A 84 44.20 -10.03 18.69
C PRO A 84 45.43 -9.25 19.17
N LYS A 85 46.51 -9.21 18.37
CA LYS A 85 47.74 -8.48 18.72
C LYS A 85 47.54 -6.97 18.71
N ARG A 86 46.78 -6.45 17.73
CA ARG A 86 46.47 -5.02 17.58
C ARG A 86 45.59 -4.55 18.73
N TRP A 87 44.54 -5.30 19.06
CA TRP A 87 43.66 -4.97 20.18
C TRP A 87 44.35 -5.06 21.54
N LYS A 88 45.22 -6.06 21.76
CA LYS A 88 46.08 -6.12 22.96
C LYS A 88 46.96 -4.88 23.10
N ALA A 89 47.58 -4.41 22.02
CA ALA A 89 48.38 -3.18 22.03
C ALA A 89 47.52 -1.95 22.37
N ILE A 90 46.35 -1.80 21.72
CA ILE A 90 45.43 -0.68 21.98
C ILE A 90 44.92 -0.70 23.43
N THR A 91 44.52 -1.86 23.95
CA THR A 91 44.09 -1.99 25.36
C THR A 91 45.21 -1.70 26.33
N CYS A 92 46.45 -2.14 26.03
CA CYS A 92 47.61 -1.83 26.86
C CYS A 92 47.98 -0.34 26.78
N SER A 93 47.71 0.37 25.70
CA SER A 93 48.00 1.81 25.61
C SER A 93 46.91 2.70 26.21
N ALA A 94 45.63 2.26 26.13
CA ALA A 94 44.48 3.06 26.54
C ALA A 94 44.03 2.81 27.99
N ASN A 95 44.24 1.59 28.52
CA ASN A 95 43.89 1.29 29.90
C ASN A 95 44.92 1.91 30.83
N ARG A 96 44.46 2.80 31.71
CA ARG A 96 45.31 3.48 32.69
C ARG A 96 45.95 2.52 33.72
N GLU A 97 45.36 1.34 33.87
CA GLU A 97 45.82 0.24 34.72
C GLU A 97 46.78 -0.73 34.01
N SER A 98 47.13 -0.48 32.76
CA SER A 98 48.04 -1.35 32.00
C SER A 98 49.49 -1.21 32.45
N ASP A 99 50.29 -2.24 32.19
CA ASP A 99 51.74 -2.23 32.40
C ASP A 99 52.48 -1.13 31.62
N ALA A 100 51.94 -0.71 30.47
CA ALA A 100 52.56 0.32 29.64
C ALA A 100 52.33 1.73 30.19
N PHE A 101 51.20 1.97 30.86
CA PHE A 101 50.83 3.28 31.39
C PHE A 101 51.14 3.44 32.89
N ALA A 102 50.97 2.38 33.68
CA ALA A 102 51.20 2.36 35.12
C ALA A 102 52.05 1.15 35.58
N PRO A 103 53.32 1.03 35.14
CA PRO A 103 54.20 -0.06 35.59
C PRO A 103 54.46 -0.06 37.11
N ARG A 104 54.17 1.07 37.76
CA ARG A 104 54.36 1.34 39.20
C ARG A 104 53.42 0.51 40.10
N SER A 105 52.17 0.25 39.69
CA SER A 105 51.19 -0.45 40.55
C SER A 105 51.19 -1.97 40.35
N ASN A 106 51.44 -2.45 39.12
CA ASN A 106 51.33 -3.89 38.81
C ASN A 106 52.63 -4.68 39.08
N LYS A 107 53.81 -4.06 38.92
CA LYS A 107 55.12 -4.72 39.10
C LYS A 107 55.83 -4.35 40.40
N GLY A 108 55.20 -3.57 41.28
CA GLY A 108 55.74 -3.23 42.60
C GLY A 108 57.11 -2.54 42.56
N TYR A 109 57.36 -1.69 41.57
CA TYR A 109 58.64 -0.99 41.45
C TYR A 109 58.74 0.13 42.50
N ILE A 110 59.54 -0.08 43.55
CA ILE A 110 59.87 0.91 44.58
C ILE A 110 61.09 1.72 44.08
N PRO A 111 60.96 3.04 43.84
CA PRO A 111 62.10 3.84 43.41
C PRO A 111 63.08 4.09 44.57
N SER A 112 64.01 3.15 44.80
CA SER A 112 65.30 3.40 45.48
C SER A 112 66.30 2.22 45.45
N ASP A 113 66.15 1.20 44.59
CA ASP A 113 67.15 0.13 44.51
C ASP A 113 67.93 0.14 43.16
N PRO A 114 69.16 0.68 43.12
CA PRO A 114 69.96 0.78 41.89
C PRO A 114 70.45 -0.57 41.34
N TYR A 115 70.23 -1.68 42.04
CA TYR A 115 70.71 -3.01 41.67
C TYR A 115 69.67 -3.94 41.03
N ALA A 116 68.38 -3.57 40.98
CA ALA A 116 67.32 -4.41 40.39
C ALA A 116 67.44 -4.62 38.86
N SER A 117 68.30 -3.83 38.18
CA SER A 117 68.59 -3.99 36.74
C SER A 117 69.75 -4.96 36.44
N LEU A 118 70.31 -5.61 37.47
CA LEU A 118 71.41 -6.60 37.36
C LEU A 118 70.96 -8.05 37.55
N GLY A 119 69.66 -8.29 37.74
CA GLY A 119 69.12 -9.65 37.73
C GLY A 119 69.18 -10.25 36.33
N ILE A 120 70.25 -11.00 36.04
CA ILE A 120 70.27 -11.90 34.89
C ILE A 120 69.17 -12.93 35.15
N GLU A 121 68.22 -13.06 34.22
CA GLU A 121 67.17 -14.06 34.31
C GLU A 121 67.81 -15.45 34.46
N VAL A 122 67.38 -16.22 35.47
CA VAL A 122 67.82 -17.59 35.76
C VAL A 122 68.00 -18.49 34.51
N PRO A 123 67.13 -18.46 33.48
CA PRO A 123 67.36 -19.25 32.26
C PRO A 123 68.59 -18.84 31.44
N ALA A 124 69.01 -17.57 31.47
CA ALA A 124 70.19 -17.12 30.74
C ALA A 124 71.50 -17.57 31.42
N LEU A 125 71.50 -17.67 32.75
CA LEU A 125 72.61 -18.26 33.52
C LEU A 125 72.69 -19.77 33.29
N GLN A 126 71.56 -20.48 33.28
CA GLN A 126 71.51 -21.91 32.98
C GLN A 126 72.00 -22.22 31.55
N ALA A 127 71.63 -21.40 30.56
CA ALA A 127 72.14 -21.55 29.20
C ALA A 127 73.67 -21.33 29.09
N LEU A 128 74.22 -20.44 29.92
CA LEU A 128 75.67 -20.22 30.01
C LEU A 128 76.39 -21.37 30.75
N GLU A 129 75.78 -21.93 31.79
CA GLU A 129 76.30 -23.12 32.48
C GLU A 129 76.25 -24.36 31.58
N ASP A 130 75.17 -24.54 30.82
CA ASP A 130 75.01 -25.64 29.85
C ASP A 130 76.02 -25.52 28.70
N THR A 131 76.33 -24.31 28.25
CA THR A 131 77.34 -24.10 27.22
C THR A 131 78.76 -24.31 27.78
N ALA A 132 79.05 -23.84 29.00
CA ALA A 132 80.32 -24.06 29.67
C ALA A 132 80.59 -25.54 29.96
N THR A 133 79.58 -26.29 30.41
CA THR A 133 79.69 -27.75 30.65
C THR A 133 79.89 -28.52 29.35
N ARG A 134 79.21 -28.16 28.25
CA ARG A 134 79.47 -28.74 26.92
C ARG A 134 80.89 -28.48 26.44
N LEU A 135 81.43 -27.28 26.66
CA LEU A 135 82.80 -26.95 26.28
C LEU A 135 83.84 -27.72 27.11
N ARG A 136 83.64 -27.86 28.43
CA ARG A 136 84.48 -28.70 29.30
C ARG A 136 84.46 -30.16 28.88
N GLN A 137 83.29 -30.70 28.52
CA GLN A 137 83.17 -32.08 28.03
C GLN A 137 83.88 -32.29 26.68
N LYS A 138 83.86 -31.29 25.79
CA LYS A 138 84.63 -31.35 24.54
C LYS A 138 86.14 -31.30 24.80
N ALA A 139 86.60 -30.40 25.68
CA ALA A 139 88.01 -30.32 26.05
C ALA A 139 88.52 -31.61 26.71
N ALA A 140 87.73 -32.22 27.61
CA ALA A 140 88.08 -33.49 28.24
C ALA A 140 88.11 -34.66 27.24
N ARG A 141 87.24 -34.67 26.22
CA ARG A 141 87.29 -35.65 25.12
C ARG A 141 88.56 -35.48 24.28
N GLU A 142 88.91 -34.24 23.94
CA GLU A 142 90.14 -33.96 23.20
C GLU A 142 91.41 -34.32 24.01
N GLN A 143 91.40 -34.10 25.33
CA GLN A 143 92.50 -34.53 26.21
C GLN A 143 92.58 -36.05 26.31
N ALA A 144 91.45 -36.76 26.49
CA ALA A 144 91.44 -38.22 26.51
C ALA A 144 91.85 -38.84 25.15
N GLU A 145 91.58 -38.18 24.03
CA GLU A 145 92.09 -38.58 22.71
C GLU A 145 93.61 -38.37 22.58
N ARG A 146 94.16 -37.30 23.17
CA ARG A 146 95.61 -37.06 23.25
C ARG A 146 96.31 -38.08 24.17
N ASP A 147 95.71 -38.42 25.31
CA ASP A 147 96.30 -39.32 26.31
C ASP A 147 96.27 -40.80 25.87
N ARG A 148 95.27 -41.23 25.08
CA ARG A 148 95.29 -42.55 24.42
C ARG A 148 96.44 -42.71 23.42
N GLY A 149 97.04 -41.62 22.95
CA GLY A 149 98.22 -41.64 22.09
C GLY A 149 99.55 -41.86 22.84
N SER A 150 99.58 -41.86 24.18
CA SER A 150 100.83 -41.81 24.97
C SER A 150 100.88 -42.79 26.16
N THR A 151 100.45 -44.05 25.98
CA THR A 151 100.38 -45.07 27.06
C THR A 151 101.05 -46.43 26.76
N PRO A 152 102.22 -46.48 26.11
CA PRO A 152 103.12 -47.63 26.33
C PRO A 152 104.50 -47.31 26.97
N GLY A 153 104.84 -46.04 27.22
CA GLY A 153 106.19 -45.65 27.67
C GLY A 153 106.37 -45.28 29.15
N LEU A 154 105.29 -44.94 29.87
CA LEU A 154 105.36 -44.36 31.23
C LEU A 154 105.23 -45.39 32.37
N GLU A 155 104.70 -46.58 32.11
CA GLU A 155 104.62 -47.68 33.10
C GLU A 155 105.96 -48.40 33.31
N VAL A 156 106.85 -48.36 32.31
CA VAL A 156 108.19 -48.97 32.40
C VAL A 156 109.18 -48.09 33.16
N ALA A 157 108.99 -46.76 33.17
CA ALA A 157 109.87 -45.80 33.85
C ALA A 157 109.62 -45.71 35.36
N SER A 158 108.40 -45.94 35.83
CA SER A 158 108.07 -45.96 37.27
C SER A 158 108.53 -47.23 37.99
N ALA A 159 108.70 -48.34 37.26
CA ALA A 159 109.20 -49.61 37.79
C ALA A 159 110.73 -49.65 38.00
N ILE A 160 111.50 -48.77 37.34
CA ILE A 160 112.98 -48.73 37.42
C ILE A 160 113.48 -47.78 38.54
N PHE A 161 112.68 -46.81 38.97
CA PHE A 161 113.09 -45.79 39.94
C PHE A 161 113.04 -46.24 41.42
N LEU A 162 112.40 -47.37 41.73
CA LEU A 162 112.23 -47.87 43.10
C LEU A 162 113.31 -48.88 43.57
N SER A 163 114.34 -49.17 42.77
CA SER A 163 115.29 -50.27 43.02
C SER A 163 116.79 -49.90 43.17
N GLY A 164 117.18 -48.63 43.26
CA GLY A 164 118.59 -48.21 43.44
C GLY A 164 118.85 -47.34 44.69
N GLY A 165 119.56 -47.88 45.70
CA GLY A 165 119.90 -47.28 47.01
C GLY A 165 120.70 -45.96 46.98
N SER A 166 120.77 -45.13 48.04
CA SER A 166 121.16 -45.31 49.46
C SER A 166 122.66 -45.06 49.76
N GLN A 167 122.90 -44.09 50.66
CA GLN A 167 123.98 -43.89 51.66
C GLN A 167 124.98 -42.70 51.58
N SER A 168 124.85 -41.84 52.62
CA SER A 168 125.90 -41.25 53.50
C SER A 168 126.64 -39.95 53.03
N ARG A 169 127.09 -38.99 53.88
CA ARG A 169 127.25 -38.90 55.35
C ARG A 169 127.58 -37.44 55.81
N THR A 170 127.01 -37.03 56.96
CA THR A 170 127.55 -36.27 58.13
C THR A 170 128.31 -34.93 58.05
N GLY A 171 127.90 -34.00 58.94
CA GLY A 171 128.76 -33.01 59.62
C GLY A 171 127.97 -32.24 60.69
N ALA A 172 128.40 -32.28 61.95
CA ALA A 172 127.75 -31.67 63.12
C ALA A 172 128.70 -30.70 63.83
N GLU A 173 128.20 -29.52 64.25
CA GLU A 173 128.83 -28.66 65.27
C GLU A 173 127.75 -28.07 66.18
N ALA A 174 128.09 -27.95 67.47
CA ALA A 174 127.17 -27.78 68.58
C ALA A 174 127.19 -26.36 69.19
N SER A 175 126.11 -26.09 69.93
CA SER A 175 125.95 -25.11 71.02
C SER A 175 125.74 -23.63 70.63
N VAL A 176 124.60 -23.06 71.04
CA VAL A 176 124.45 -22.26 72.27
C VAL A 176 122.96 -22.12 72.59
N SER A 177 122.57 -22.49 73.82
CA SER A 177 121.23 -22.23 74.38
C SER A 177 121.23 -20.84 75.03
N LEU A 178 120.54 -19.88 74.41
CA LEU A 178 120.31 -18.55 74.98
C LEU A 178 118.83 -18.38 75.38
N LYS A 179 118.65 -18.34 76.70
CA LYS A 179 117.61 -17.68 77.51
C LYS A 179 116.31 -17.28 76.80
N LYS A 180 115.22 -17.89 77.29
CA LYS A 180 113.81 -17.51 77.07
C LYS A 180 113.59 -16.01 77.27
N TYR A 181 113.23 -15.31 76.20
CA TYR A 181 112.44 -14.09 76.26
C TYR A 181 111.05 -14.39 75.68
N HIS A 182 110.01 -13.97 76.40
CA HIS A 182 108.63 -14.02 75.95
C HIS A 182 108.45 -13.14 74.70
N MET A 183 108.50 -13.75 73.51
CA MET A 183 108.04 -13.12 72.28
C MET A 183 106.52 -13.23 72.25
N ARG A 184 105.84 -12.07 72.23
CA ARG A 184 104.39 -11.98 72.03
C ARG A 184 104.04 -12.60 70.67
N ASN A 185 102.98 -13.40 70.60
CA ASN A 185 102.44 -13.94 69.35
C ASN A 185 102.15 -12.80 68.36
N ILE A 186 103.04 -12.57 67.40
CA ILE A 186 102.76 -11.78 66.21
C ILE A 186 101.88 -12.69 65.34
N ARG A 187 100.59 -12.36 65.22
CA ARG A 187 99.73 -12.97 64.20
C ARG A 187 100.30 -12.54 62.85
N GLU A 188 100.89 -13.48 62.12
CA GLU A 188 101.28 -13.26 60.73
C GLU A 188 100.03 -12.89 59.93
N ARG A 189 100.12 -11.84 59.11
CA ARG A 189 99.06 -11.50 58.15
C ARG A 189 98.84 -12.73 57.26
N PRO A 190 97.58 -13.09 56.92
CA PRO A 190 97.36 -14.05 55.84
C PRO A 190 98.09 -13.53 54.60
N GLU A 191 98.71 -14.44 53.85
CA GLU A 191 99.40 -14.07 52.61
C GLU A 191 98.44 -13.26 51.73
N THR A 192 98.92 -12.11 51.24
CA THR A 192 98.19 -11.29 50.27
C THR A 192 97.73 -12.20 49.13
N PRO A 193 96.43 -12.22 48.76
CA PRO A 193 95.95 -13.09 47.70
C PRO A 193 96.77 -12.80 46.45
N ARG A 194 97.62 -13.76 46.06
CA ARG A 194 98.38 -13.69 44.82
C ARG A 194 97.40 -14.00 43.70
N VAL A 195 97.33 -13.11 42.72
CA VAL A 195 96.66 -13.41 41.45
C VAL A 195 97.39 -14.62 40.89
N GLU A 196 96.66 -15.72 40.64
CA GLU A 196 97.24 -16.89 39.98
C GLU A 196 97.90 -16.42 38.68
N GLU A 197 99.19 -16.74 38.48
CA GLU A 197 99.88 -16.45 37.22
C GLU A 197 99.20 -17.27 36.14
N VAL A 198 98.29 -16.62 35.42
CA VAL A 198 97.52 -17.25 34.36
C VAL A 198 98.46 -17.42 33.16
N LEU A 199 98.41 -18.58 32.50
CA LEU A 199 99.21 -18.80 31.29
C LEU A 199 98.85 -17.73 30.24
N PRO A 200 99.80 -17.29 29.40
CA PRO A 200 99.57 -16.21 28.42
C PRO A 200 98.35 -16.44 27.51
N ASP A 201 98.03 -17.70 27.25
CA ASP A 201 96.87 -18.11 26.44
C ASP A 201 95.53 -17.81 27.14
N ASP A 202 95.47 -17.95 28.46
CA ASP A 202 94.26 -17.69 29.26
C ASP A 202 94.03 -16.18 29.45
N GLU A 203 95.11 -15.38 29.52
CA GLU A 203 95.01 -13.92 29.53
C GLU A 203 94.39 -13.41 28.21
N ALA A 204 94.79 -13.98 27.08
CA ALA A 204 94.21 -13.64 25.78
C ALA A 204 92.72 -13.99 25.71
N VAL A 205 92.30 -15.12 26.29
CA VAL A 205 90.89 -15.52 26.39
C VAL A 205 90.10 -14.56 27.29
N GLN A 206 90.67 -14.13 28.41
CA GLN A 206 90.03 -13.16 29.31
C GLN A 206 89.89 -11.78 28.66
N VAL A 207 90.93 -11.30 27.97
CA VAL A 207 90.89 -10.02 27.23
C VAL A 207 89.86 -10.09 26.10
N ALA A 208 89.81 -11.19 25.34
CA ALA A 208 88.78 -11.41 24.33
C ALA A 208 87.37 -11.43 24.95
N GLY A 209 87.21 -12.05 26.12
CA GLY A 209 85.97 -12.05 26.90
C GLY A 209 85.53 -10.65 27.32
N VAL A 210 86.45 -9.82 27.82
CA VAL A 210 86.18 -8.42 28.19
C VAL A 210 85.80 -7.58 26.96
N LEU A 211 86.48 -7.77 25.83
CA LEU A 211 86.15 -7.09 24.58
C LEU A 211 84.75 -7.48 24.08
N LEU A 212 84.42 -8.77 24.11
CA LEU A 212 83.09 -9.26 23.74
C LEU A 212 82.01 -8.67 24.66
N GLN A 213 82.25 -8.62 25.97
CA GLN A 213 81.33 -7.98 26.92
C GLN A 213 81.15 -6.48 26.63
N ARG A 214 82.22 -5.75 26.28
CA ARG A 214 82.13 -4.33 25.88
C ARG A 214 81.31 -4.15 24.60
N VAL A 215 81.51 -5.00 23.60
CA VAL A 215 80.75 -4.96 22.35
C VAL A 215 79.26 -5.25 22.60
N LEU A 216 78.94 -6.29 23.36
CA LEU A 216 77.55 -6.64 23.69
C LEU A 216 76.86 -5.56 24.53
N ARG A 217 77.56 -4.93 25.48
CA ARG A 217 77.06 -3.77 26.23
C ARG A 217 76.82 -2.56 25.32
N GLY A 218 77.71 -2.31 24.36
CA GLY A 218 77.55 -1.26 23.36
C GLY A 218 76.34 -1.49 22.45
N GLN A 219 76.22 -2.71 21.91
CA GLN A 219 75.11 -3.09 21.02
C GLN A 219 73.75 -3.04 21.73
N THR A 220 73.66 -3.53 22.97
CA THR A 220 72.41 -3.47 23.74
C THR A 220 71.99 -2.02 24.04
N ARG A 221 72.95 -1.13 24.37
CA ARG A 221 72.67 0.30 24.55
C ARG A 221 72.20 0.95 23.25
N GLN A 222 72.84 0.63 22.12
CA GLN A 222 72.43 1.12 20.81
C GLN A 222 71.03 0.63 20.43
N GLN A 223 70.73 -0.66 20.58
CA GLN A 223 69.40 -1.22 20.29
C GLN A 223 68.31 -0.58 21.15
N ARG A 224 68.58 -0.33 22.45
CA ARG A 224 67.65 0.42 23.32
C ARG A 224 67.43 1.84 22.82
N MET A 225 68.48 2.52 22.38
CA MET A 225 68.38 3.87 21.81
C MET A 225 67.58 3.87 20.50
N PHE A 226 67.84 2.92 19.59
CA PHE A 226 67.10 2.79 18.34
C PHE A 226 65.62 2.48 18.59
N ALA A 227 65.30 1.54 19.48
CA ALA A 227 63.92 1.23 19.84
C ALA A 227 63.22 2.46 20.46
N GLY A 228 63.90 3.19 21.34
CA GLY A 228 63.38 4.43 21.93
C GLY A 228 63.13 5.53 20.89
N LYS A 229 64.05 5.69 19.92
CA LYS A 229 63.87 6.61 18.78
C LYS A 229 62.67 6.19 17.94
N HIS A 230 62.58 4.92 17.54
CA HIS A 230 61.48 4.37 16.75
C HIS A 230 60.12 4.60 17.39
N MET A 231 60.00 4.37 18.71
CA MET A 231 58.76 4.63 19.44
C MET A 231 58.36 6.10 19.49
N ARG A 232 59.30 7.03 19.29
CA ARG A 232 59.07 8.49 19.37
C ARG A 232 59.20 9.19 18.02
N LEU A 233 59.32 8.46 16.92
CA LEU A 233 59.49 9.04 15.58
C LEU A 233 58.35 9.98 15.24
N ASP A 234 57.11 9.58 15.52
CA ASP A 234 55.93 10.39 15.25
C ASP A 234 56.02 11.72 16.01
N LEU A 235 56.33 11.69 17.30
CA LEU A 235 56.53 12.91 18.10
C LEU A 235 57.64 13.80 17.54
N ILE A 236 58.77 13.22 17.12
CA ILE A 236 59.86 13.97 16.51
C ILE A 236 59.42 14.61 15.19
N SER A 237 58.64 13.90 14.36
CA SER A 237 58.10 14.46 13.12
C SER A 237 57.10 15.58 13.39
N PHE A 238 56.24 15.45 14.40
CA PHE A 238 55.32 16.51 14.82
C PHE A 238 56.04 17.74 15.32
N LEU A 239 57.09 17.58 16.16
CA LEU A 239 57.88 18.70 16.65
C LEU A 239 58.65 19.39 15.51
N ARG A 240 59.20 18.62 14.57
CA ARG A 240 59.86 19.17 13.38
C ARG A 240 58.88 19.89 12.46
N ALA A 241 57.66 19.36 12.28
CA ALA A 241 56.62 20.03 11.51
C ALA A 241 56.13 21.31 12.21
N ALA A 242 56.05 21.33 13.53
CA ALA A 242 55.72 22.52 14.32
C ALA A 242 56.82 23.60 14.25
N GLU A 243 58.09 23.19 14.27
CA GLU A 243 59.24 24.07 14.06
C GLU A 243 59.23 24.67 12.65
N GLN A 244 58.97 23.85 11.63
CA GLN A 244 58.78 24.30 10.25
C GLN A 244 57.60 25.28 10.11
N LEU A 245 56.52 25.09 10.88
CA LEU A 245 55.40 26.02 10.90
C LEU A 245 55.80 27.38 11.50
N HIS A 246 56.63 27.37 12.55
CA HIS A 246 57.13 28.56 13.23
C HIS A 246 58.10 29.38 12.37
N ASP A 247 58.83 28.73 11.46
CA ASP A 247 59.76 29.40 10.53
C ASP A 247 59.06 30.14 9.37
N ILE A 248 57.77 29.86 9.12
CA ILE A 248 56.96 30.57 8.13
C ILE A 248 56.66 31.99 8.65
N PRO A 249 56.90 33.06 7.88
CA PRO A 249 56.62 34.41 8.33
C PRO A 249 55.14 34.57 8.71
N ALA A 250 54.86 35.36 9.74
CA ALA A 250 53.51 35.53 10.27
C ALA A 250 52.49 36.04 9.23
N GLU A 251 52.94 36.68 8.15
CA GLU A 251 52.10 37.12 7.03
C GLU A 251 51.56 35.95 6.20
N ASP A 252 52.41 34.94 5.93
CA ASP A 252 52.01 33.75 5.18
C ASP A 252 51.08 32.87 6.02
N GLN A 253 51.35 32.69 7.32
CA GLN A 253 50.44 31.97 8.23
C GLN A 253 49.04 32.59 8.25
N ARG A 254 48.96 33.93 8.23
CA ARG A 254 47.69 34.65 8.16
C ARG A 254 47.00 34.45 6.82
N SER A 255 47.73 34.47 5.70
CA SER A 255 47.13 34.27 4.38
C SER A 255 46.60 32.83 4.20
N TYR A 256 47.30 31.83 4.74
CA TYR A 256 46.82 30.45 4.79
C TYR A 256 45.56 30.30 5.67
N ALA A 257 45.55 30.88 6.87
CA ALA A 257 44.40 30.83 7.76
C ALA A 257 43.18 31.56 7.18
N ILE A 258 43.39 32.72 6.54
CA ILE A 258 42.32 33.44 5.83
C ILE A 258 41.78 32.58 4.69
N ARG A 259 42.66 31.93 3.92
CA ARG A 259 42.25 31.08 2.80
C ARG A 259 41.45 29.86 3.26
N GLU A 260 41.86 29.23 4.34
CA GLU A 260 41.12 28.12 4.95
C GLU A 260 39.72 28.57 5.40
N ILE A 261 39.62 29.71 6.07
CA ILE A 261 38.32 30.30 6.47
C ILE A 261 37.48 30.67 5.25
N THR A 262 38.07 31.19 4.17
CA THR A 262 37.31 31.50 2.95
C THR A 262 36.82 30.26 2.24
N ASP A 263 37.63 29.20 2.19
CA ASP A 263 37.26 27.95 1.54
C ASP A 263 36.12 27.28 2.34
N GLU A 264 36.21 27.27 3.68
CA GLU A 264 35.11 26.83 4.57
C GLU A 264 33.84 27.66 4.39
N ALA A 265 33.97 28.99 4.26
CA ALA A 265 32.82 29.87 4.03
C ALA A 265 32.18 29.60 2.66
N VAL A 266 32.97 29.34 1.61
CA VAL A 266 32.48 28.97 0.28
C VAL A 266 31.71 27.66 0.34
N ASP A 267 32.22 26.64 1.04
CA ASP A 267 31.53 25.36 1.20
C ASP A 267 30.20 25.52 1.94
N VAL A 268 30.16 26.35 2.99
CA VAL A 268 28.91 26.68 3.71
C VAL A 268 27.91 27.38 2.80
N LEU A 269 28.36 28.32 1.99
CA LEU A 269 27.50 29.04 1.04
C LEU A 269 26.94 28.10 -0.03
N VAL A 270 27.79 27.24 -0.61
CA VAL A 270 27.36 26.24 -1.61
C VAL A 270 26.34 25.27 -0.99
N ALA A 271 26.61 24.78 0.22
CA ALA A 271 25.67 23.93 0.94
C ALA A 271 24.34 24.63 1.23
N SER A 272 24.37 25.94 1.51
CA SER A 272 23.15 26.74 1.75
C SER A 272 22.31 26.90 0.48
N ILE A 273 22.93 27.20 -0.67
CA ILE A 273 22.24 27.35 -1.95
C ILE A 273 21.64 26.01 -2.38
N GLN A 274 22.40 24.92 -2.24
CA GLN A 274 21.91 23.57 -2.50
C GLN A 274 20.77 23.19 -1.57
N GLY A 275 20.89 23.50 -0.27
CA GLY A 275 19.85 23.28 0.71
C GLY A 275 18.57 24.05 0.38
N GLN A 276 18.68 25.30 -0.08
CA GLN A 276 17.54 26.09 -0.53
C GLN A 276 16.86 25.46 -1.75
N ALA A 277 17.61 25.08 -2.78
CA ALA A 277 17.05 24.43 -3.97
C ALA A 277 16.38 23.09 -3.64
N ILE A 278 16.97 22.29 -2.75
CA ILE A 278 16.36 21.04 -2.26
C ILE A 278 15.09 21.34 -1.46
N SER A 279 15.08 22.38 -0.62
CA SER A 279 13.89 22.75 0.15
C SER A 279 12.75 23.22 -0.76
N GLU A 280 13.04 24.07 -1.74
CA GLU A 280 12.06 24.57 -2.70
C GLU A 280 11.44 23.43 -3.52
N THR A 281 12.28 22.52 -4.05
CA THR A 281 11.80 21.36 -4.80
C THR A 281 10.99 20.39 -3.94
N LEU A 282 11.39 20.13 -2.69
CA LEU A 282 10.60 19.30 -1.78
C LEU A 282 9.27 19.96 -1.41
N ASP A 283 9.23 21.28 -1.24
CA ASP A 283 8.01 22.02 -0.99
C ASP A 283 7.06 22.00 -2.20
N GLU A 284 7.58 22.11 -3.41
CA GLU A 284 6.82 21.95 -4.65
C GLU A 284 6.23 20.55 -4.76
N LEU A 285 7.03 19.51 -4.60
CA LEU A 285 6.58 18.12 -4.61
C LEU A 285 5.55 17.84 -3.50
N ALA A 286 5.72 18.42 -2.31
CA ALA A 286 4.76 18.28 -1.21
C ALA A 286 3.44 19.01 -1.50
N LYS A 287 3.46 20.13 -2.23
CA LYS A 287 2.25 20.81 -2.71
C LYS A 287 1.57 20.00 -3.81
N GLU A 288 2.31 19.46 -4.76
CA GLU A 288 1.76 18.61 -5.84
C GLU A 288 1.16 17.32 -5.31
N LEU A 289 1.82 16.66 -4.34
CA LEU A 289 1.27 15.47 -3.69
C LEU A 289 -0.09 15.78 -3.04
N ARG A 290 -0.18 16.89 -2.29
CA ARG A 290 -1.45 17.32 -1.69
C ARG A 290 -2.51 17.62 -2.73
N LYS A 291 -2.17 18.29 -3.83
CA LYS A 291 -3.10 18.52 -4.95
C LYS A 291 -3.63 17.20 -5.51
N VAL A 292 -2.76 16.20 -5.75
CA VAL A 292 -3.17 14.88 -6.25
C VAL A 292 -4.07 14.13 -5.27
N GLU A 293 -3.81 14.24 -3.96
CA GLU A 293 -4.69 13.67 -2.93
C GLU A 293 -6.06 14.35 -2.91
N GLU A 294 -6.11 15.67 -3.01
CA GLU A 294 -7.34 16.46 -3.08
C GLU A 294 -8.13 16.15 -4.34
N GLU A 295 -7.48 16.06 -5.51
CA GLU A 295 -8.09 15.65 -6.78
C GLU A 295 -8.73 14.27 -6.67
N ARG A 296 -8.05 13.30 -6.06
CA ARG A 296 -8.60 11.95 -5.83
C ARG A 296 -9.82 12.00 -4.91
N ARG A 297 -9.79 12.80 -3.83
CA ARG A 297 -10.95 12.97 -2.93
C ARG A 297 -12.13 13.59 -3.67
N ILE A 298 -11.90 14.64 -4.46
CA ILE A 298 -12.93 15.30 -5.27
C ILE A 298 -13.49 14.32 -6.30
N ALA A 299 -12.65 13.54 -6.98
CA ALA A 299 -13.10 12.54 -7.95
C ALA A 299 -14.04 11.50 -7.32
N VAL A 300 -13.77 11.04 -6.10
CA VAL A 300 -14.69 10.13 -5.38
C VAL A 300 -16.02 10.80 -5.09
N MET A 301 -16.01 12.06 -4.62
CA MET A 301 -17.24 12.82 -4.36
C MET A 301 -18.07 13.04 -5.65
N VAL A 302 -17.41 13.37 -6.76
CA VAL A 302 -18.06 13.54 -8.07
C VAL A 302 -18.68 12.21 -8.54
N ASN A 303 -17.95 11.10 -8.44
CA ASN A 303 -18.46 9.78 -8.82
C ASN A 303 -19.69 9.37 -7.99
N LEU A 304 -19.71 9.69 -6.69
CA LEU A 304 -20.87 9.45 -5.84
C LEU A 304 -22.05 10.32 -6.29
N ALA A 305 -21.83 11.62 -6.49
CA ALA A 305 -22.86 12.55 -6.94
C ALA A 305 -23.43 12.17 -8.32
N GLU A 306 -22.59 11.68 -9.25
CA GLU A 306 -23.04 11.17 -10.53
C GLU A 306 -23.89 9.91 -10.39
N ARG A 307 -23.53 8.98 -9.50
CA ARG A 307 -24.35 7.79 -9.21
C ARG A 307 -25.72 8.20 -8.66
N ASP A 308 -25.76 9.15 -7.73
CA ASP A 308 -27.01 9.65 -7.16
C ASP A 308 -27.87 10.37 -8.21
N ARG A 309 -27.24 11.10 -9.13
CA ARG A 309 -27.92 11.71 -10.27
C ARG A 309 -28.50 10.65 -11.20
N ARG A 310 -27.71 9.65 -11.61
CA ARG A 310 -28.18 8.54 -12.46
C ARG A 310 -29.31 7.76 -11.81
N LEU A 311 -29.25 7.54 -10.48
CA LEU A 311 -30.29 6.84 -9.73
C LEU A 311 -31.60 7.65 -9.71
N ARG A 312 -31.53 8.97 -9.52
CA ARG A 312 -32.69 9.86 -9.62
C ARG A 312 -33.26 9.90 -11.03
N GLU A 313 -32.42 10.01 -12.06
CA GLU A 313 -32.85 9.97 -13.47
C GLU A 313 -33.50 8.62 -13.82
N ALA A 314 -33.00 7.50 -13.28
CA ALA A 314 -33.61 6.19 -13.45
C ALA A 314 -34.96 6.07 -12.73
N GLN A 315 -35.09 6.63 -11.52
CA GLN A 315 -36.35 6.69 -10.79
C GLN A 315 -37.38 7.55 -11.52
N GLU A 316 -37.00 8.76 -11.93
CA GLU A 316 -37.87 9.66 -12.68
C GLU A 316 -38.26 9.09 -14.05
N SER A 317 -37.36 8.41 -14.75
CA SER A 317 -37.72 7.75 -16.01
C SER A 317 -38.67 6.58 -15.77
N GLY A 318 -38.51 5.82 -14.68
CA GLY A 318 -39.48 4.80 -14.27
C GLY A 318 -40.86 5.36 -13.94
N THR A 319 -40.93 6.48 -13.19
CA THR A 319 -42.23 7.14 -12.90
C THR A 319 -42.86 7.72 -14.16
N ARG A 320 -42.08 8.35 -15.04
CA ARG A 320 -42.58 8.88 -16.32
C ARG A 320 -43.12 7.77 -17.21
N GLN A 321 -42.43 6.64 -17.33
CA GLN A 321 -42.94 5.48 -18.09
C GLN A 321 -44.24 4.94 -17.51
N ALA A 322 -44.34 4.85 -16.19
CA ALA A 322 -45.58 4.41 -15.52
C ALA A 322 -46.73 5.39 -15.76
N GLU A 323 -46.48 6.70 -15.67
CA GLU A 323 -47.47 7.73 -15.99
C GLU A 323 -47.88 7.71 -17.46
N GLU A 324 -46.95 7.56 -18.40
CA GLU A 324 -47.24 7.46 -19.83
C GLU A 324 -48.13 6.25 -20.15
N LEU A 325 -47.84 5.10 -19.54
CA LEU A 325 -48.69 3.91 -19.67
C LEU A 325 -50.09 4.14 -19.08
N LEU A 326 -50.19 4.86 -17.97
CA LEU A 326 -51.48 5.18 -17.36
C LEU A 326 -52.28 6.13 -18.25
N ARG A 327 -51.65 7.20 -18.75
CA ARG A 327 -52.25 8.14 -19.71
C ARG A 327 -52.69 7.44 -20.99
N ALA A 328 -51.87 6.54 -21.54
CA ALA A 328 -52.23 5.78 -22.74
C ALA A 328 -53.47 4.90 -22.51
N ARG A 329 -53.55 4.24 -21.34
CA ARG A 329 -54.75 3.47 -20.94
C ARG A 329 -55.96 4.39 -20.79
N GLU A 330 -55.81 5.53 -20.12
CA GLU A 330 -56.87 6.52 -19.94
C GLU A 330 -57.37 7.04 -21.30
N ASP A 331 -56.47 7.37 -22.23
CA ASP A 331 -56.82 7.81 -23.59
C ASP A 331 -57.59 6.74 -24.36
N GLU A 332 -57.22 5.46 -24.22
CA GLU A 332 -57.98 4.35 -24.81
C GLU A 332 -59.38 4.24 -24.20
N THR A 333 -59.49 4.35 -22.88
CA THR A 333 -60.81 4.33 -22.22
C THR A 333 -61.67 5.51 -22.64
N PHE A 334 -61.08 6.71 -22.74
CA PHE A 334 -61.76 7.91 -23.20
C PHE A 334 -62.23 7.76 -24.66
N ARG A 335 -61.37 7.27 -25.56
CA ARG A 335 -61.74 6.99 -26.95
C ARG A 335 -62.90 6.00 -27.05
N ARG A 336 -62.89 4.94 -26.24
CA ARG A 336 -64.00 3.96 -26.20
C ARG A 336 -65.29 4.60 -25.71
N VAL A 337 -65.25 5.33 -24.60
CA VAL A 337 -66.41 6.03 -24.05
C VAL A 337 -66.98 7.02 -25.07
N MET A 338 -66.12 7.76 -25.77
CA MET A 338 -66.56 8.72 -26.77
C MET A 338 -67.14 8.04 -28.03
N SER A 339 -66.57 6.91 -28.46
CA SER A 339 -67.15 6.08 -29.51
C SER A 339 -68.52 5.55 -29.11
N LEU A 340 -68.70 5.09 -27.87
CA LEU A 340 -69.99 4.65 -27.36
C LEU A 340 -70.98 5.81 -27.30
N HIS A 341 -70.57 6.99 -26.82
CA HIS A 341 -71.43 8.17 -26.82
C HIS A 341 -71.86 8.57 -28.22
N HIS A 342 -70.94 8.61 -29.19
CA HIS A 342 -71.29 8.90 -30.57
C HIS A 342 -72.27 7.87 -31.13
N GLN A 343 -72.03 6.57 -30.93
CA GLN A 343 -72.95 5.52 -31.35
C GLN A 343 -74.33 5.64 -30.68
N THR A 344 -74.39 6.00 -29.40
CA THR A 344 -75.68 6.20 -28.70
C THR A 344 -76.42 7.42 -29.23
N VAL A 345 -75.70 8.51 -29.54
CA VAL A 345 -76.27 9.72 -30.14
C VAL A 345 -76.78 9.40 -31.54
N ASP A 346 -75.97 8.71 -32.36
CA ASP A 346 -76.33 8.32 -33.72
C ASP A 346 -77.56 7.40 -33.73
N SER A 347 -77.58 6.38 -32.88
CA SER A 347 -78.73 5.47 -32.76
C SER A 347 -79.99 6.20 -32.28
N TYR A 348 -79.86 7.16 -31.35
CA TYR A 348 -80.99 7.97 -30.89
C TYR A 348 -81.52 8.90 -31.99
N VAL A 349 -80.63 9.58 -32.70
CA VAL A 349 -80.99 10.46 -33.83
C VAL A 349 -81.61 9.64 -34.96
N GLU A 350 -81.04 8.49 -35.31
CA GLU A 350 -81.61 7.56 -36.27
C GLU A 350 -82.99 7.09 -35.84
N GLY A 351 -83.20 6.78 -34.56
CA GLY A 351 -84.52 6.44 -34.01
C GLY A 351 -85.56 7.56 -34.20
N ILE A 352 -85.18 8.82 -33.96
CA ILE A 352 -86.08 9.97 -34.20
C ILE A 352 -86.33 10.16 -35.70
N LEU A 353 -85.28 10.10 -36.51
CA LEU A 353 -85.38 10.29 -37.95
C LEU A 353 -86.23 9.20 -38.59
N THR A 354 -85.99 7.93 -38.30
CA THR A 354 -86.79 6.80 -38.78
C THR A 354 -88.25 6.93 -38.35
N ALA A 355 -88.54 7.27 -37.09
CA ALA A 355 -89.91 7.50 -36.65
C ALA A 355 -90.59 8.68 -37.39
N SER A 356 -89.86 9.76 -37.64
CA SER A 356 -90.38 10.90 -38.41
C SER A 356 -90.61 10.56 -39.88
N VAL A 357 -89.70 9.81 -40.49
CA VAL A 357 -89.78 9.34 -41.88
C VAL A 357 -90.92 8.36 -42.02
N GLU A 358 -91.08 7.42 -41.10
CA GLU A 358 -92.22 6.50 -41.07
C GLU A 358 -93.54 7.25 -40.95
N LYS A 359 -93.62 8.26 -40.08
CA LYS A 359 -94.83 9.07 -39.92
C LYS A 359 -95.17 9.82 -41.21
N ALA A 360 -94.17 10.45 -41.84
CA ALA A 360 -94.34 11.13 -43.11
C ALA A 360 -94.72 10.16 -44.25
N ALA A 361 -94.06 9.00 -44.32
CA ALA A 361 -94.35 7.96 -45.30
C ALA A 361 -95.76 7.38 -45.11
N LYS A 362 -96.20 7.15 -43.86
CA LYS A 362 -97.58 6.72 -43.55
C LYS A 362 -98.59 7.77 -43.99
N GLN A 363 -98.33 9.06 -43.71
CA GLN A 363 -99.19 10.15 -44.18
C GLN A 363 -99.27 10.21 -45.70
N GLN A 364 -98.12 10.11 -46.38
CA GLN A 364 -98.05 10.10 -47.85
C GLN A 364 -98.76 8.89 -48.45
N ALA A 365 -98.55 7.69 -47.90
CA ALA A 365 -99.21 6.48 -48.35
C ALA A 365 -100.74 6.58 -48.20
N VAL A 366 -101.24 7.21 -47.13
CA VAL A 366 -102.67 7.48 -46.96
C VAL A 366 -103.19 8.46 -48.02
N ILE A 367 -102.44 9.52 -48.32
CA ILE A 367 -102.81 10.49 -49.37
C ILE A 367 -102.86 9.80 -50.74
N GLU A 368 -101.82 9.05 -51.10
CA GLU A 368 -101.76 8.32 -52.37
C GLU A 368 -102.83 7.24 -52.47
N ALA A 369 -103.11 6.52 -51.37
CA ALA A 369 -104.19 5.55 -51.33
C ALA A 369 -105.56 6.22 -51.58
N LYS A 370 -105.82 7.39 -50.98
CA LYS A 370 -107.06 8.15 -51.25
C LYS A 370 -107.15 8.58 -52.70
N LEU A 371 -106.09 9.17 -53.26
CA LEU A 371 -106.06 9.56 -54.67
C LEU A 371 -106.28 8.36 -55.61
N ARG A 372 -105.68 7.20 -55.29
CA ARG A 372 -105.92 5.96 -56.04
C ARG A 372 -107.35 5.46 -55.89
N ILE A 373 -107.94 5.54 -54.70
CA ILE A 373 -109.34 5.18 -54.47
C ILE A 373 -110.27 6.08 -55.28
N GLU A 374 -110.01 7.39 -55.36
CA GLU A 374 -110.80 8.32 -56.19
C GLU A 374 -110.69 8.00 -57.69
N GLN A 375 -109.50 7.62 -58.16
CA GLN A 375 -109.32 7.16 -59.55
C GLN A 375 -110.06 5.84 -59.81
N LEU A 376 -109.94 4.88 -58.88
CA LEU A 376 -110.63 3.60 -58.97
C LEU A 376 -112.14 3.77 -58.82
N SER A 377 -112.64 4.69 -58.00
CA SER A 377 -114.07 4.93 -57.86
C SER A 377 -114.66 5.40 -59.16
N HIS A 378 -114.00 6.31 -59.90
CA HIS A 378 -114.46 6.70 -61.23
C HIS A 378 -114.53 5.51 -62.21
N VAL A 379 -113.51 4.63 -62.19
CA VAL A 379 -113.51 3.42 -63.04
C VAL A 379 -114.62 2.44 -62.60
N VAL A 380 -114.84 2.29 -61.30
CA VAL A 380 -115.90 1.45 -60.74
C VAL A 380 -117.26 2.02 -61.10
N ASP A 381 -117.47 3.33 -60.96
CA ASP A 381 -118.70 4.03 -61.33
C ASP A 381 -118.96 3.88 -62.85
N GLU A 382 -117.94 4.01 -63.70
CA GLU A 382 -118.07 3.75 -65.15
C GLU A 382 -118.45 2.29 -65.44
N LEU A 383 -117.86 1.31 -64.74
CA LEU A 383 -118.19 -0.10 -64.90
C LEU A 383 -119.60 -0.40 -64.37
N GLU A 384 -119.97 0.15 -63.22
CA GLU A 384 -121.30 0.06 -62.65
C GLU A 384 -122.32 0.69 -63.59
N GLU A 385 -122.09 1.86 -64.17
CA GLU A 385 -122.97 2.44 -65.19
C GLU A 385 -123.12 1.52 -66.41
N ARG A 386 -122.03 0.92 -66.91
CA ARG A 386 -122.07 0.01 -68.07
C ARG A 386 -122.86 -1.27 -67.79
N TYR A 387 -122.64 -1.91 -66.64
CA TYR A 387 -123.25 -3.19 -66.29
C TYR A 387 -124.59 -3.06 -65.56
N SER A 388 -124.86 -1.94 -64.87
CA SER A 388 -126.11 -1.69 -64.15
C SER A 388 -127.21 -1.10 -65.04
N ASN A 389 -126.93 -0.83 -66.32
CA ASN A 389 -127.96 -0.52 -67.29
C ASN A 389 -128.97 -1.67 -67.36
N PRO A 390 -130.27 -1.46 -67.10
CA PRO A 390 -131.26 -2.54 -67.12
C PRO A 390 -131.30 -3.24 -68.47
N ASN A 391 -130.98 -2.53 -69.56
CA ASN A 391 -130.91 -3.09 -70.90
C ASN A 391 -129.73 -4.06 -71.10
N THR A 392 -128.57 -3.82 -70.48
CA THR A 392 -127.43 -4.75 -70.57
C THR A 392 -127.63 -5.95 -69.66
N VAL A 393 -128.18 -5.75 -68.45
CA VAL A 393 -128.60 -6.85 -67.56
C VAL A 393 -129.64 -7.73 -68.25
N VAL A 394 -130.67 -7.14 -68.85
CA VAL A 394 -131.67 -7.89 -69.63
C VAL A 394 -131.02 -8.56 -70.83
N ARG A 395 -130.10 -7.92 -71.56
CA ARG A 395 -129.37 -8.54 -72.66
C ARG A 395 -128.58 -9.77 -72.19
N GLU A 396 -127.86 -9.66 -71.07
CA GLU A 396 -127.08 -10.77 -70.50
C GLU A 396 -127.96 -11.89 -69.94
N LEU A 397 -129.10 -11.56 -69.33
CA LEU A 397 -130.10 -12.54 -68.92
C LEU A 397 -130.74 -13.23 -70.13
N VAL A 398 -131.07 -12.49 -71.19
CA VAL A 398 -131.63 -13.03 -72.43
C VAL A 398 -130.61 -13.92 -73.14
N THR A 399 -129.34 -13.52 -73.22
CA THR A 399 -128.29 -14.33 -73.85
C THR A 399 -127.94 -15.56 -73.02
N SER A 400 -127.92 -15.47 -71.69
CA SER A 400 -127.61 -16.59 -70.80
C SER A 400 -128.76 -17.59 -70.64
N PHE A 401 -130.03 -17.14 -70.61
CA PHE A 401 -131.18 -18.01 -70.35
C PHE A 401 -132.01 -18.35 -71.60
N LEU A 402 -132.38 -17.36 -72.43
CA LEU A 402 -133.33 -17.60 -73.53
C LEU A 402 -132.64 -18.24 -74.74
N LEU A 403 -131.43 -17.82 -75.08
CA LEU A 403 -130.72 -18.29 -76.28
C LEU A 403 -130.39 -19.80 -76.23
N PRO A 404 -129.91 -20.36 -75.10
CA PRO A 404 -129.77 -21.81 -74.94
C PRO A 404 -131.10 -22.55 -74.95
N HIS A 405 -132.16 -21.97 -74.39
CA HIS A 405 -133.48 -22.61 -74.35
C HIS A 405 -134.12 -22.71 -75.73
N VAL A 406 -134.06 -21.63 -76.53
CA VAL A 406 -134.55 -21.61 -77.92
C VAL A 406 -133.73 -22.59 -78.78
N LYS A 407 -132.40 -22.58 -78.66
CA LYS A 407 -131.54 -23.56 -79.35
C LYS A 407 -131.89 -25.00 -78.99
N LYS A 408 -132.15 -25.29 -77.70
CA LYS A 408 -132.60 -26.60 -77.23
C LYS A 408 -133.96 -26.99 -77.82
N GLN A 409 -134.94 -26.08 -77.85
CA GLN A 409 -136.24 -26.35 -78.45
C GLN A 409 -136.15 -26.59 -79.97
N GLN A 410 -135.33 -25.82 -80.69
CA GLN A 410 -135.13 -26.02 -82.13
C GLN A 410 -134.49 -27.38 -82.43
N LEU A 411 -133.48 -27.77 -81.65
CA LEU A 411 -132.87 -29.10 -81.74
C LEU A 411 -133.89 -30.21 -81.45
N GLN A 412 -134.73 -30.06 -80.41
CA GLN A 412 -135.79 -31.02 -80.10
C GLN A 412 -136.81 -31.15 -81.23
N ARG A 413 -137.19 -30.04 -81.90
CA ARG A 413 -138.08 -30.09 -83.08
C ARG A 413 -137.43 -30.81 -84.25
N GLN A 414 -136.16 -30.53 -84.54
CA GLN A 414 -135.43 -31.22 -85.62
C GLN A 414 -135.30 -32.72 -85.35
N LEU A 415 -134.97 -33.11 -84.11
CA LEU A 415 -134.91 -34.51 -83.71
C LEU A 415 -136.26 -35.21 -83.87
N ARG A 416 -137.38 -34.58 -83.46
CA ARG A 416 -138.71 -35.15 -83.66
C ARG A 416 -139.03 -35.40 -85.14
N VAL A 417 -138.69 -34.46 -86.02
CA VAL A 417 -138.93 -34.64 -87.47
C VAL A 417 -138.08 -35.79 -88.02
N GLU A 418 -136.83 -35.93 -87.59
CA GLU A 418 -135.99 -37.07 -87.99
C GLU A 418 -136.51 -38.39 -87.39
N GLU A 419 -136.91 -38.42 -86.12
CA GLU A 419 -137.56 -39.56 -85.47
C GLU A 419 -138.85 -39.96 -86.18
N GLU A 420 -139.66 -39.00 -86.63
CA GLU A 420 -140.84 -39.25 -87.44
C GLU A 420 -140.47 -39.89 -88.78
N LYS A 421 -139.45 -39.39 -89.49
CA LYS A 421 -138.95 -40.04 -90.73
C LYS A 421 -138.46 -41.46 -90.48
N TYR A 422 -137.68 -41.69 -89.42
CA TYR A 422 -137.22 -43.02 -89.04
C TYR A 422 -138.38 -43.92 -88.62
N SER A 423 -139.39 -43.38 -87.94
CA SER A 423 -140.60 -44.12 -87.56
C SER A 423 -141.44 -44.49 -88.78
N ILE A 424 -141.53 -43.61 -89.78
CA ILE A 424 -142.20 -43.87 -91.06
C ILE A 424 -141.43 -44.95 -91.83
N ALA A 425 -140.09 -44.86 -91.88
CA ALA A 425 -139.26 -45.87 -92.51
C ALA A 425 -139.38 -47.24 -91.82
N ALA A 426 -139.39 -47.27 -90.49
CA ALA A 426 -139.60 -48.49 -89.71
C ALA A 426 -141.00 -49.09 -89.94
N ARG A 427 -142.05 -48.26 -89.98
CA ARG A 427 -143.42 -48.69 -90.30
C ARG A 427 -143.56 -49.21 -91.73
N TYR A 428 -142.84 -48.61 -92.69
CA TYR A 428 -142.78 -49.10 -94.07
C TYR A 428 -142.11 -50.48 -94.18
N ALA A 429 -141.05 -50.73 -93.39
CA ALA A 429 -140.38 -52.03 -93.36
C ALA A 429 -141.24 -53.16 -92.76
N VAL A 430 -142.21 -52.85 -91.90
CA VAL A 430 -143.10 -53.83 -91.23
C VAL A 430 -144.36 -54.15 -92.06
N GLY A 431 -144.64 -53.42 -93.14
CA GLY A 431 -145.67 -53.81 -94.12
C GLY A 431 -147.13 -53.59 -93.67
N GLU A 432 -147.40 -52.59 -92.82
CA GLU A 432 -148.76 -52.18 -92.46
C GLU A 432 -149.25 -50.99 -93.30
N SER A 433 -150.52 -51.04 -93.73
CA SER A 433 -151.15 -50.12 -94.70
C SER A 433 -151.24 -48.67 -94.21
N PHE A 434 -150.86 -47.75 -95.11
CA PHE A 434 -150.64 -46.32 -94.91
C PHE A 434 -151.94 -45.48 -94.83
N GLN A 435 -152.01 -44.54 -93.88
CA GLN A 435 -152.92 -43.38 -93.91
C GLN A 435 -152.08 -42.08 -93.75
N PRO A 436 -152.13 -41.13 -94.71
CA PRO A 436 -151.42 -39.87 -94.57
C PRO A 436 -152.17 -38.92 -93.64
N LEU A 437 -151.46 -38.29 -92.71
CA LEU A 437 -151.98 -37.15 -91.96
C LEU A 437 -151.17 -35.89 -92.27
N GLY A 438 -151.89 -34.93 -92.87
CA GLY A 438 -151.81 -33.50 -92.59
C GLY A 438 -150.44 -32.84 -92.63
N THR A 439 -150.09 -32.33 -93.81
CA THR A 439 -149.15 -31.22 -93.94
C THR A 439 -149.71 -29.97 -93.25
N GLU A 440 -149.09 -29.54 -92.15
CA GLU A 440 -149.16 -28.14 -91.71
C GLU A 440 -147.78 -27.49 -91.88
N PHE A 441 -147.49 -27.09 -93.12
CA PHE A 441 -146.45 -26.10 -93.39
C PHE A 441 -147.08 -24.71 -93.24
N GLY A 442 -146.82 -24.06 -92.10
CA GLY A 442 -147.02 -22.62 -91.93
C GLY A 442 -145.89 -21.83 -92.60
N PRO A 443 -146.16 -20.62 -93.12
CA PRO A 443 -145.22 -19.87 -93.94
C PRO A 443 -144.05 -19.30 -93.14
N LEU A 444 -142.90 -19.27 -93.82
CA LEU A 444 -141.68 -18.52 -93.50
C LEU A 444 -141.98 -17.03 -93.30
N PHE A 445 -141.26 -16.36 -92.38
CA PHE A 445 -140.78 -14.96 -92.48
C PHE A 445 -139.80 -14.71 -91.31
N GLN A 446 -138.54 -14.32 -91.59
CA GLN A 446 -137.95 -12.97 -91.77
C GLN A 446 -137.15 -12.53 -90.55
#